data_AF-A0AAV4G4D7-F1
#
_entry.id   AF-A0AAV4G4D7-F1
#
_cell.length_a   1.000
_cell.length_b   1.000
_cell.length_c   1.000
_cell.angle_alpha   90.00
_cell.angle_beta   90.00
_cell.angle_gamma   90.00
#
_symmetry.space_group_name_H-M   'P 1'
#
loop_
_entity.id
_entity.type
_entity.pdbx_description
1 polymer ?
#
loop_
_entity_poly.entity_id
_entity_poly.type
_entity_poly.pdbx_seq_one_letter_code
_entity_poly.pdbx_strand_id
1 'polypeptide(L)'
;MHLKDCKNFICPTGHAKCPESFCIPLAYVNDGKEDCNEGQDEGSHDLEEVDGIFKCHPLRPQYVPLESVCDGRRDCLQGEDELKCHSTCFPGFICLAGAISASKVHKKQAPTDWSFVDPQTRYLDISGLQVPDFFKTYAKGHFNHLTVLNMSSCYIPSITHG
;
A
#
# COMPACT_ATOMS: atom_id res chain seq x y z
N MET A 1 6.93 23.58 31.20
CA MET A 1 5.49 23.32 31.36
C MET A 1 4.87 23.22 29.97
N HIS A 2 4.66 22.00 29.47
CA HIS A 2 4.01 21.74 28.17
C HIS A 2 3.18 20.45 28.29
N LEU A 3 2.11 20.50 29.09
CA LEU A 3 1.21 19.36 29.32
C LEU A 3 -0.28 19.76 29.23
N LYS A 4 -0.60 21.02 28.91
CA LYS A 4 -2.01 21.44 28.82
C LYS A 4 -2.67 21.15 27.47
N ASP A 5 -1.89 20.99 26.39
CA ASP A 5 -2.45 20.88 25.03
C ASP A 5 -2.00 19.62 24.28
N CYS A 6 -1.43 18.63 24.98
CA CYS A 6 -0.95 17.39 24.35
C CYS A 6 -2.06 16.62 23.64
N LYS A 7 -3.28 16.64 24.18
CA LYS A 7 -4.48 16.03 23.57
C LYS A 7 -4.85 16.62 22.22
N ASN A 8 -4.72 17.94 22.06
CA ASN A 8 -5.14 18.66 20.85
C ASN A 8 -3.98 18.96 19.89
N PHE A 9 -2.74 18.66 20.29
CA PHE A 9 -1.58 18.82 19.42
C PHE A 9 -1.73 17.94 18.17
N ILE A 10 -1.63 18.55 17.00
CA ILE A 10 -1.64 17.85 15.72
C ILE A 10 -0.18 17.59 15.36
N CYS A 11 0.16 16.33 15.11
CA CYS A 11 1.51 15.96 14.70
C CYS A 11 1.83 16.56 13.32
N PRO A 12 3.10 16.94 13.09
CA PRO A 12 3.53 17.33 11.76
C PRO A 12 3.34 16.18 10.76
N THR A 13 3.27 16.51 9.47
CA THR A 13 3.24 15.51 8.39
C THR A 13 4.40 14.53 8.54
N GLY A 14 4.16 13.25 8.23
CA GLY A 14 5.17 12.21 8.41
C GLY A 14 5.28 11.65 9.84
N HIS A 15 4.44 12.09 10.78
CA HIS A 15 4.44 11.61 12.16
C HIS A 15 3.07 11.09 12.60
N ALA A 16 3.09 10.01 13.39
CA ALA A 16 1.92 9.48 14.09
C ALA A 16 1.88 9.98 15.53
N LYS A 17 0.66 10.19 16.05
CA LYS A 17 0.46 10.62 17.43
C LYS A 17 0.32 9.41 18.35
N CYS A 18 1.21 9.28 19.33
CA CYS A 18 0.96 8.36 20.44
C CYS A 18 -0.28 8.83 21.22
N PRO A 19 -1.16 7.92 21.68
CA PRO A 19 -2.40 8.27 22.39
C PRO A 19 -2.17 9.31 23.49
N GLU A 20 -2.80 10.47 23.35
CA GLU A 20 -2.74 11.60 24.32
C GLU A 20 -1.31 12.07 24.68
N SER A 21 -0.32 11.78 23.83
CA SER A 21 1.11 11.91 24.14
C SER A 21 1.88 12.58 22.99
N PHE A 22 3.16 12.25 22.83
CA PHE A 22 4.08 12.78 21.83
C PHE A 22 3.85 12.18 20.43
N CYS A 23 4.56 12.74 19.45
CA CYS A 23 4.55 12.25 18.08
C CYS A 23 5.79 11.38 17.83
N ILE A 24 5.60 10.29 17.10
CA ILE A 24 6.66 9.43 16.59
C ILE A 24 6.71 9.51 15.06
N PRO A 25 7.86 9.27 14.42
CA PRO A 25 7.92 9.11 12.97
C PRO A 25 6.99 7.99 12.50
N LEU A 26 6.34 8.14 11.34
CA LEU A 26 5.49 7.09 10.77
C LEU A 26 6.22 5.76 10.56
N ALA A 27 7.52 5.82 10.29
CA ALA A 27 8.36 4.64 10.11
C ALA A 27 8.47 3.76 11.38
N TYR A 28 8.12 4.31 12.55
CA TYR A 28 8.15 3.61 13.85
C TYR A 28 6.81 2.95 14.17
N VAL A 29 5.77 3.21 13.37
CA VAL A 29 4.49 2.52 13.51
C VAL A 29 4.63 1.09 12.96
N ASN A 30 4.35 0.09 13.81
CA ASN A 30 4.49 -1.34 13.50
C ASN A 30 5.90 -1.75 13.02
N ASP A 31 6.94 -1.17 13.64
CA ASP A 31 8.34 -1.46 13.33
C ASP A 31 8.91 -2.65 14.14
N GLY A 32 8.12 -3.18 15.09
CA GLY A 32 8.50 -4.26 15.99
C GLY A 32 9.06 -3.79 17.33
N LYS A 33 9.09 -2.48 17.61
CA LYS A 33 9.54 -1.89 18.89
C LYS A 33 8.43 -1.07 19.51
N GLU A 34 8.46 -0.96 20.83
CA GLU A 34 7.53 -0.11 21.56
C GLU A 34 8.10 1.32 21.64
N ASP A 35 7.71 2.19 20.70
CA ASP A 35 8.08 3.61 20.68
C ASP A 35 6.99 4.50 21.31
N CYS A 36 5.74 4.05 21.36
CA CYS A 36 4.69 4.64 22.20
C CYS A 36 4.63 3.97 23.58
N ASN A 37 3.93 4.63 24.51
CA ASN A 37 3.63 4.03 25.81
C ASN A 37 2.90 2.70 25.61
N GLU A 38 3.27 1.66 26.35
CA GLU A 38 2.59 0.35 26.30
C GLU A 38 2.54 -0.29 24.88
N GLY A 39 3.44 0.09 23.97
CA GLY A 39 3.54 -0.49 22.63
C GLY A 39 2.34 -0.20 21.72
N GLN A 40 1.63 0.90 21.96
CA GLN A 40 0.40 1.23 21.22
C GLN A 40 0.63 1.45 19.72
N ASP A 41 1.84 1.84 19.33
CA ASP A 41 2.35 1.96 17.96
C ASP A 41 2.46 0.63 17.22
N GLU A 42 2.53 -0.50 17.93
CA GLU A 42 2.62 -1.86 17.39
C GLU A 42 1.25 -2.53 17.18
N GLY A 43 0.19 -1.72 17.18
CA GLY A 43 -1.20 -2.13 17.01
C GLY A 43 -1.81 -1.83 15.64
N SER A 44 -3.12 -2.09 15.50
CA SER A 44 -3.87 -1.73 14.31
C SER A 44 -4.12 -0.21 14.28
N HIS A 45 -3.38 0.49 13.42
CA HIS A 45 -3.60 1.92 13.15
C HIS A 45 -4.29 2.12 11.81
N ASP A 46 -5.49 2.71 11.82
CA ASP A 46 -6.17 3.19 10.62
C ASP A 46 -5.56 4.53 10.21
N LEU A 47 -4.39 4.46 9.57
CA LEU A 47 -3.76 5.61 8.91
C LEU A 47 -4.16 5.70 7.43
N GLU A 48 -5.13 4.89 6.98
CA GLU A 48 -5.57 4.84 5.58
C GLU A 48 -6.15 6.16 5.06
N GLU A 49 -6.56 7.07 5.95
CA GLU A 49 -7.09 8.40 5.60
C GLU A 49 -6.06 9.53 5.66
N VAL A 50 -4.79 9.24 5.98
CA VAL A 50 -3.76 10.28 6.03
C VAL A 50 -3.22 10.51 4.61
N ASP A 51 -3.50 11.70 4.05
CA ASP A 51 -2.90 12.11 2.79
C ASP A 51 -1.37 12.23 2.94
N GLY A 52 -0.63 11.87 1.89
CA GLY A 52 0.82 12.06 1.87
C GLY A 52 1.63 10.91 2.46
N ILE A 53 1.03 9.74 2.73
CA ILE A 53 1.73 8.56 3.23
C ILE A 53 1.65 7.37 2.26
N PHE A 54 2.63 6.49 2.34
CA PHE A 54 2.70 5.21 1.65
C PHE A 54 2.68 4.07 2.67
N LYS A 55 1.80 3.08 2.45
CA LYS A 55 1.72 1.86 3.24
C LYS A 55 2.68 0.83 2.63
N CYS A 56 3.80 0.58 3.30
CA CYS A 56 4.85 -0.34 2.84
C CYS A 56 4.27 -1.73 2.56
N HIS A 57 3.67 -2.34 3.58
CA HIS A 57 3.16 -3.69 3.51
C HIS A 57 1.66 -3.75 3.86
N PRO A 58 0.85 -4.46 3.06
CA PRO A 58 -0.60 -4.43 3.20
C PRO A 58 -1.11 -5.20 4.42
N LEU A 59 -0.39 -6.24 4.87
CA LEU A 59 -0.76 -7.05 6.05
C LEU A 59 -0.03 -6.64 7.33
N ARG A 60 1.02 -5.82 7.21
CA ARG A 60 1.82 -5.32 8.35
C ARG A 60 2.09 -3.85 8.11
N PRO A 61 1.20 -2.97 8.58
CA PRO A 61 1.18 -1.58 8.15
C PRO A 61 2.34 -0.79 8.78
N GLN A 62 3.51 -0.84 8.14
CA GLN A 62 4.53 0.20 8.26
C GLN A 62 4.20 1.30 7.25
N TYR A 63 4.42 2.55 7.65
CA TYR A 63 4.12 3.70 6.81
C TYR A 63 5.37 4.57 6.63
N VAL A 64 5.53 5.11 5.43
CA VAL A 64 6.57 6.10 5.12
C VAL A 64 5.92 7.31 4.45
N PRO A 65 6.52 8.50 4.53
CA PRO A 65 6.06 9.65 3.75
C PRO A 65 6.08 9.36 2.24
N LEU A 66 5.17 9.95 1.45
CA LEU A 66 5.22 9.80 -0.02
C LEU A 66 6.52 10.36 -0.62
N GLU A 67 7.17 11.32 0.03
CA GLU A 67 8.48 11.86 -0.39
C GLU A 67 9.64 10.89 -0.17
N SER A 68 9.47 9.91 0.73
CA SER A 68 10.40 8.79 0.94
C SER A 68 10.20 7.68 -0.08
N VAL A 69 9.15 7.74 -0.90
CA VAL A 69 8.96 6.75 -1.96
C VAL A 69 9.85 7.12 -3.13
N CYS A 70 10.70 6.18 -3.55
CA CYS A 70 11.60 6.34 -4.68
C CYS A 70 12.65 7.44 -4.47
N ASP A 71 13.09 7.63 -3.22
CA ASP A 71 14.10 8.62 -2.85
C ASP A 71 15.54 8.05 -2.90
N GLY A 72 15.67 6.75 -3.21
CA GLY A 72 16.94 6.03 -3.28
C GLY A 72 17.35 5.37 -1.96
N ARG A 73 16.50 5.43 -0.92
CA ARG A 73 16.75 4.85 0.41
C ARG A 73 15.68 3.83 0.74
N ARG A 74 16.10 2.76 1.40
CA ARG A 74 15.19 1.77 1.97
C ARG A 74 14.63 2.31 3.29
N ASP A 75 13.46 2.92 3.24
CA ASP A 75 12.69 3.36 4.41
C ASP A 75 11.66 2.30 4.84
N CYS A 76 11.10 1.52 3.91
CA CYS A 76 10.34 0.32 4.27
C CYS A 76 11.27 -0.82 4.71
N LEU A 77 10.85 -1.64 5.68
CA LEU A 77 11.59 -2.80 6.19
C LEU A 77 12.05 -3.75 5.07
N GLN A 78 11.23 -3.92 4.04
CA GLN A 78 11.50 -4.78 2.90
C GLN A 78 11.93 -4.01 1.64
N GLY A 79 12.09 -2.69 1.71
CA GLY A 79 12.48 -1.82 0.59
C GLY A 79 11.44 -1.71 -0.51
N GLU A 80 10.17 -1.81 -0.15
CA GLU A 80 9.03 -1.79 -1.06
C GLU A 80 8.83 -0.41 -1.68
N ASP A 81 9.06 0.64 -0.88
CA ASP A 81 9.18 2.05 -1.27
C ASP A 81 10.12 2.30 -2.45
N GLU A 82 11.16 1.49 -2.61
CA GLU A 82 12.15 1.63 -3.68
C GLU A 82 11.92 0.71 -4.88
N LEU A 83 10.80 -0.02 -4.91
CA LEU A 83 10.50 -0.94 -6.01
C LEU A 83 9.88 -0.20 -7.20
N LYS A 84 10.50 -0.37 -8.37
CA LYS A 84 9.96 0.08 -9.67
C LYS A 84 9.70 1.57 -9.81
N CYS A 85 10.54 2.37 -9.18
CA CYS A 85 10.58 3.81 -9.36
C CYS A 85 10.70 4.17 -10.86
N HIS A 86 9.87 5.10 -11.32
CA HIS A 86 9.83 5.60 -12.70
C HIS A 86 9.33 4.62 -13.79
N SER A 87 8.60 3.56 -13.39
CA SER A 87 8.00 2.64 -14.38
C SER A 87 6.73 3.24 -14.98
N THR A 88 6.69 3.39 -16.30
CA THR A 88 5.45 3.72 -17.03
C THR A 88 4.45 2.58 -16.86
N CYS A 89 3.38 2.84 -16.10
CA CYS A 89 2.29 1.90 -15.89
C CYS A 89 1.33 1.91 -17.10
N PHE A 90 0.52 0.86 -17.24
CA PHE A 90 -0.55 0.86 -18.24
C PHE A 90 -1.52 2.04 -17.98
N PRO A 91 -2.01 2.76 -19.01
CA PRO A 91 -2.93 3.88 -18.82
C PRO A 91 -4.14 3.50 -17.96
N GLY A 92 -4.42 4.30 -16.93
CA GLY A 92 -5.48 4.02 -15.97
C GLY A 92 -5.05 3.13 -14.79
N PHE A 93 -3.77 2.78 -14.68
CA PHE A 93 -3.18 2.18 -13.50
C PHE A 93 -2.15 3.11 -12.87
N ILE A 94 -2.06 3.01 -11.55
CA ILE A 94 -1.05 3.67 -10.74
C ILE A 94 -0.07 2.58 -10.33
N CYS A 95 1.18 2.71 -10.77
CA CYS A 95 2.29 1.87 -10.32
C CYS A 95 3.15 2.73 -9.39
N LEU A 96 3.30 2.33 -8.14
CA LEU A 96 4.14 3.02 -7.16
C LEU A 96 4.73 2.01 -6.20
N ALA A 97 6.06 2.00 -6.00
CA ALA A 97 6.69 1.22 -4.93
C ALA A 97 6.26 -0.26 -4.88
N GLY A 98 6.28 -0.93 -6.03
CA GLY A 98 5.86 -2.35 -6.14
C GLY A 98 4.37 -2.62 -5.91
N ALA A 99 3.55 -1.58 -5.73
CA ALA A 99 2.10 -1.61 -5.70
C ALA A 99 1.51 -1.18 -7.05
N ILE A 100 0.46 -1.86 -7.49
CA ILE A 100 -0.30 -1.54 -8.68
C ILE A 100 -1.77 -1.38 -8.29
N SER A 101 -2.39 -0.24 -8.57
CA SER A 101 -3.81 0.00 -8.33
C SER A 101 -4.51 0.57 -9.56
N ALA A 102 -5.68 0.03 -9.89
CA ALA A 102 -6.54 0.58 -10.93
C ALA A 102 -7.08 1.96 -10.49
N SER A 103 -6.79 2.99 -11.29
CA SER A 103 -7.30 4.34 -11.04
C SER A 103 -8.82 4.32 -10.99
N LYS A 104 -9.41 5.05 -10.03
CA LYS A 104 -10.85 5.15 -9.80
C LYS A 104 -11.63 5.46 -11.09
N VAL A 105 -11.03 6.21 -12.02
CA VAL A 105 -11.63 6.60 -13.31
C VAL A 105 -11.78 5.42 -14.29
N HIS A 106 -10.92 4.40 -14.19
CA HIS A 106 -10.84 3.30 -15.16
C HIS A 106 -11.34 1.95 -14.62
N LYS A 107 -12.00 1.91 -13.45
CA LYS A 107 -12.53 0.72 -12.76
C LYS A 107 -13.71 0.02 -13.46
N LYS A 108 -13.68 -0.15 -14.78
CA LYS A 108 -14.70 -0.90 -15.53
C LYS A 108 -14.11 -1.79 -16.60
N GLN A 109 -13.02 -1.35 -17.23
CA GLN A 109 -12.40 -2.08 -18.33
C GLN A 109 -10.98 -2.49 -17.96
N ALA A 110 -10.77 -3.80 -17.89
CA ALA A 110 -9.44 -4.35 -17.70
C ALA A 110 -8.62 -4.24 -18.99
N PRO A 111 -7.29 -4.11 -18.88
CA PRO A 111 -6.40 -4.25 -20.02
C PRO A 111 -6.45 -5.69 -20.53
N THR A 112 -6.26 -5.84 -21.84
CA THR A 112 -6.11 -7.16 -22.47
C THR A 112 -4.69 -7.70 -22.32
N ASP A 113 -3.71 -6.82 -22.12
CA ASP A 113 -2.32 -7.16 -21.85
C ASP A 113 -1.93 -6.75 -20.42
N TRP A 114 -1.50 -7.73 -19.63
CA TRP A 114 -1.09 -7.56 -18.24
C TRP A 114 0.43 -7.58 -18.05
N SER A 115 1.21 -7.60 -19.14
CA SER A 115 2.68 -7.63 -19.12
C SER A 115 3.34 -6.51 -18.31
N PHE A 116 2.62 -5.40 -18.08
CA PHE A 116 3.07 -4.28 -17.23
C PHE A 116 3.13 -4.63 -15.73
N VAL A 117 2.46 -5.71 -15.29
CA VAL A 117 2.46 -6.16 -13.90
C VAL A 117 3.72 -6.97 -13.63
N ASP A 118 4.80 -6.31 -13.22
CA ASP A 118 6.06 -7.03 -13.06
C ASP A 118 6.02 -8.10 -11.93
N PRO A 119 6.80 -9.20 -12.05
CA PRO A 119 6.80 -10.33 -11.11
C PRO A 119 7.18 -10.03 -9.65
N GLN A 120 7.79 -8.88 -9.39
CA GLN A 120 8.11 -8.38 -8.05
C GLN A 120 6.95 -7.58 -7.43
N THR A 121 5.83 -7.41 -8.13
CA THR A 121 4.64 -6.76 -7.58
C THR A 121 4.16 -7.50 -6.33
N ARG A 122 4.07 -6.77 -5.22
CA ARG A 122 3.63 -7.32 -3.93
C ARG A 122 2.20 -6.97 -3.58
N TYR A 123 1.68 -5.89 -4.16
CA TYR A 123 0.33 -5.43 -3.98
C TYR A 123 -0.33 -5.16 -5.34
N LEU A 124 -1.47 -5.79 -5.57
CA LEU A 124 -2.28 -5.58 -6.78
C LEU A 124 -3.73 -5.30 -6.39
N ASP A 125 -4.19 -4.09 -6.66
CA ASP A 125 -5.59 -3.69 -6.52
C ASP A 125 -6.22 -3.52 -7.90
N ILE A 126 -7.03 -4.51 -8.27
CA ILE A 126 -7.85 -4.53 -9.48
C ILE A 126 -9.34 -4.42 -9.14
N SER A 127 -9.65 -3.91 -7.94
CA SER A 127 -11.04 -3.73 -7.49
C SER A 127 -11.87 -2.93 -8.49
N GLY A 128 -13.08 -3.41 -8.73
CA GLY A 128 -14.02 -2.84 -9.70
C GLY A 128 -13.73 -3.17 -11.17
N LEU A 129 -12.57 -3.74 -11.53
CA LEU A 129 -12.31 -4.16 -12.91
C LEU A 129 -13.07 -5.46 -13.26
N GLN A 130 -13.59 -5.52 -14.50
CA GLN A 130 -14.07 -6.78 -15.08
C GLN A 130 -12.88 -7.55 -15.65
N VAL A 131 -12.48 -8.63 -14.98
CA VAL A 131 -11.27 -9.42 -15.29
C VAL A 131 -11.57 -10.89 -15.61
N PRO A 132 -12.40 -11.18 -16.64
CA PRO A 132 -12.92 -12.53 -16.87
C PRO A 132 -11.84 -13.60 -17.15
N ASP A 133 -10.72 -13.23 -17.77
CA ASP A 133 -9.67 -14.17 -18.18
C ASP A 133 -8.31 -13.96 -17.49
N PHE A 134 -8.18 -12.97 -16.62
CA PHE A 134 -6.92 -12.60 -15.96
C PHE A 134 -6.21 -13.79 -15.30
N PHE A 135 -6.97 -14.65 -14.61
CA PHE A 135 -6.42 -15.82 -13.93
C PHE A 135 -6.03 -16.96 -14.87
N LYS A 136 -6.68 -17.03 -16.04
CA LYS A 136 -6.41 -18.07 -17.04
C LYS A 136 -5.18 -17.70 -17.88
N THR A 137 -5.04 -16.43 -18.25
CA THR A 137 -4.04 -15.99 -19.23
C THR A 137 -2.78 -15.40 -18.63
N TYR A 138 -2.86 -14.79 -17.45
CA TYR A 138 -1.74 -14.05 -16.87
C TYR A 138 -1.31 -14.54 -15.49
N ALA A 139 -2.26 -14.77 -14.57
CA ALA A 139 -1.91 -15.01 -13.16
C ALA A 139 -1.08 -16.27 -12.90
N LYS A 140 -1.14 -17.24 -13.82
CA LYS A 140 -0.45 -18.52 -13.65
C LYS A 140 1.08 -18.33 -13.72
N GLY A 141 1.73 -18.31 -12.55
CA GLY A 141 3.19 -18.24 -12.40
C GLY A 141 3.79 -16.83 -12.37
N HIS A 142 2.96 -15.78 -12.49
CA HIS A 142 3.41 -14.38 -12.51
C HIS A 142 3.37 -13.67 -11.14
N PHE A 143 2.75 -14.28 -10.13
CA PHE A 143 2.48 -13.65 -8.82
C PHE A 143 3.24 -14.28 -7.66
N ASN A 144 4.48 -14.68 -7.88
CA ASN A 144 5.27 -15.41 -6.85
C ASN A 144 5.62 -14.54 -5.62
N HIS A 145 5.55 -13.21 -5.75
CA HIS A 145 5.79 -12.26 -4.65
C HIS A 145 4.54 -11.49 -4.24
N LEU A 146 3.38 -11.81 -4.83
CA LEU A 146 2.15 -11.10 -4.54
C LEU A 146 1.69 -11.47 -3.13
N THR A 147 1.71 -10.48 -2.23
CA THR A 147 1.27 -10.65 -0.85
C THR A 147 -0.21 -10.31 -0.69
N VAL A 148 -0.70 -9.34 -1.47
CA VAL A 148 -2.11 -8.93 -1.47
C VAL A 148 -2.64 -8.69 -2.86
N LEU A 149 -3.83 -9.26 -3.07
CA LEU A 149 -4.64 -9.11 -4.27
C LEU A 149 -6.04 -8.60 -3.86
N ASN A 150 -6.34 -7.34 -4.15
CA ASN A 150 -7.66 -6.78 -3.95
C ASN A 150 -8.50 -6.91 -5.23
N MET A 151 -9.59 -7.67 -5.13
CA MET A 151 -10.57 -7.90 -6.20
C MET A 151 -12.00 -7.57 -5.77
N SER A 152 -12.14 -6.71 -4.75
CA SER A 152 -13.46 -6.26 -4.33
C SER A 152 -14.21 -5.64 -5.52
N SER A 153 -15.50 -5.95 -5.63
CA SER A 153 -16.35 -5.48 -6.74
C SER A 153 -15.95 -5.95 -8.15
N CYS A 154 -15.10 -6.97 -8.31
CA CYS A 154 -14.91 -7.65 -9.60
C CYS A 154 -16.10 -8.58 -9.92
N TYR A 155 -16.65 -8.48 -11.13
CA TYR A 155 -17.56 -9.49 -11.65
C TYR A 155 -16.70 -10.64 -12.21
N ILE A 156 -16.53 -11.74 -11.46
CA ILE A 156 -15.92 -12.97 -11.97
C ILE A 156 -17.08 -13.77 -12.60
N PRO A 157 -17.28 -13.76 -13.93
CA PRO A 157 -18.24 -14.69 -14.51
C PRO A 157 -17.78 -16.12 -14.19
N SER A 158 -18.72 -16.92 -13.69
CA SER A 158 -18.55 -18.32 -13.33
C SER A 158 -17.64 -19.06 -14.33
N ILE A 159 -16.48 -19.54 -13.85
CA ILE A 159 -15.56 -20.36 -14.64
C ILE A 159 -16.20 -21.74 -14.78
N THR A 160 -16.88 -22.01 -15.88
CA THR A 160 -17.29 -23.37 -16.23
C THR A 160 -16.06 -24.11 -16.75
N HIS A 161 -15.55 -25.08 -15.98
CA HIS A 161 -14.64 -26.09 -16.51
C HIS A 161 -15.44 -26.96 -17.49
N GLY A 162 -15.04 -26.95 -18.76
CA GLY A 162 -15.44 -27.95 -19.76
C GLY A 162 -14.50 -29.13 -19.73
#